data_AF-A0A5J4WRB0-F1
#
_entry.id   AF-A0A5J4WRB0-F1
#
_cell.length_a   1.000
_cell.length_b   1.000
_cell.length_c   1.000
_cell.angle_alpha   90.00
_cell.angle_beta   90.00
_cell.angle_gamma   90.00
#
_symmetry.space_group_name_H-M   'P 1'
#
loop_
_entity.id
_entity.type
_entity.pdbx_description
1 polymer ?
#
loop_
_entity_poly.entity_id
_entity_poly.type
_entity_poly.pdbx_seq_one_letter_code
_entity_poly.pdbx_strand_id
1 'polypeptide(L)'
;MCKGQFSSGNTPIDDNKTVRVEFDYEKGTLVFFLDNVQQSILVQGIKERVRFMIFMNTANSSCIIRSFKKLIAPTSVHLTNEKALQW
;
A
#
# COMPACT_ATOMS: atom_id res chain seq x y z
N MET A 1 -12.44 -6.50 -8.05
CA MET A 1 -11.58 -7.68 -8.02
C MET A 1 -10.20 -7.23 -8.45
N CYS A 2 -9.25 -7.22 -7.52
CA CYS A 2 -7.85 -6.91 -7.80
C CYS A 2 -6.90 -8.03 -7.33
N LYS A 3 -7.43 -9.06 -6.65
CA LYS A 3 -6.65 -10.23 -6.23
C LYS A 3 -5.94 -10.87 -7.42
N GLY A 4 -4.60 -10.89 -7.36
CA GLY A 4 -3.74 -11.47 -8.40
C GLY A 4 -3.61 -10.64 -9.68
N GLN A 5 -4.12 -9.40 -9.71
CA GLN A 5 -4.05 -8.52 -10.87
C GLN A 5 -3.17 -7.30 -10.58
N PHE A 6 -2.46 -6.83 -11.61
CA PHE A 6 -1.75 -5.57 -11.56
C PHE A 6 -2.71 -4.42 -11.84
N SER A 7 -2.58 -3.33 -11.09
CA SER A 7 -3.34 -2.09 -11.29
C SER A 7 -2.38 -0.91 -11.33
N SER A 8 -2.57 -0.02 -12.30
CA SER A 8 -1.86 1.25 -12.39
C SER A 8 -2.59 2.36 -11.63
N GLY A 9 -1.89 3.47 -11.37
CA GLY A 9 -2.47 4.68 -10.77
C GLY A 9 -1.61 5.29 -9.67
N ASN A 10 -0.77 4.48 -9.02
CA ASN A 10 0.25 4.98 -8.09
C ASN A 10 1.50 5.43 -8.85
N THR A 11 2.25 6.34 -8.23
CA THR A 11 3.53 6.82 -8.74
C THR A 11 4.54 5.67 -8.77
N PRO A 12 5.36 5.54 -9.84
CA PRO A 12 6.48 4.61 -9.87
C PRO A 12 7.42 4.80 -8.66
N ILE A 13 8.00 3.71 -8.19
CA ILE A 13 8.98 3.74 -7.11
C ILE A 13 10.37 3.85 -7.73
N ASP A 14 11.00 5.01 -7.57
CA ASP A 14 12.40 5.22 -7.95
C ASP A 14 13.36 4.81 -6.82
N ASP A 15 14.66 4.87 -7.11
CA ASP A 15 15.71 4.57 -6.14
C ASP A 15 15.61 5.47 -4.89
N ASN A 16 15.98 4.88 -3.74
CA ASN A 16 16.02 5.54 -2.42
C ASN A 16 14.67 6.09 -1.91
N LYS A 17 13.56 5.69 -2.53
CA LYS A 17 12.21 6.03 -2.07
C LYS A 17 11.75 5.17 -0.90
N THR A 18 10.97 5.76 0.00
CA THR A 18 10.35 5.05 1.11
C THR A 18 8.90 4.72 0.79
N VAL A 19 8.60 3.42 0.70
CA VAL A 19 7.24 2.91 0.58
C VAL A 19 6.70 2.61 1.97
N ARG A 20 5.46 3.03 2.22
CA ARG A 20 4.70 2.65 3.42
C ARG A 20 3.33 2.17 3.02
N VAL A 21 2.84 1.16 3.71
CA VAL A 21 1.50 0.61 3.57
C VAL A 21 0.82 0.66 4.92
N GLU A 22 -0.40 1.18 4.95
CA GLU A 22 -1.26 1.15 6.13
C GLU A 22 -2.44 0.22 5.87
N PHE A 23 -2.59 -0.78 6.73
CA PHE A 23 -3.75 -1.68 6.71
C PHE A 23 -4.64 -1.37 7.90
N ASP A 24 -5.88 -1.02 7.62
CA ASP A 24 -6.94 -0.85 8.62
C ASP A 24 -7.79 -2.12 8.63
N TYR A 25 -7.65 -2.90 9.70
CA TYR A 25 -8.36 -4.17 9.87
C TYR A 25 -9.87 -3.98 10.05
N GLU A 26 -10.29 -2.94 10.76
CA GLU A 26 -11.70 -2.67 11.04
C GLU A 26 -12.44 -2.26 9.76
N LYS A 27 -11.80 -1.44 8.92
CA LYS A 27 -12.36 -1.03 7.62
C LYS A 27 -12.12 -2.04 6.50
N GLY A 28 -11.17 -2.96 6.67
CA GLY A 28 -10.73 -3.86 5.62
C GLY A 28 -10.11 -3.11 4.44
N THR A 29 -9.31 -2.07 4.72
CA THR A 29 -8.70 -1.20 3.70
C THR A 29 -7.18 -1.21 3.78
N LEU A 30 -6.52 -1.00 2.64
CA LEU A 30 -5.07 -0.93 2.54
C LEU A 30 -4.68 0.28 1.67
N VAL A 31 -3.94 1.21 2.27
CA VAL A 31 -3.56 2.52 1.69
C VAL A 31 -2.04 2.57 1.51
N PHE A 32 -1.60 3.16 0.40
CA PHE A 32 -0.18 3.24 0.02
C PHE A 32 0.36 4.67 0.15
N PHE A 33 1.64 4.77 0.48
CA PHE A 33 2.37 6.03 0.56
C PHE A 33 3.74 5.89 -0.11
N LEU A 34 4.17 6.96 -0.77
CA LEU A 34 5.52 7.11 -1.33
C LEU A 34 6.13 8.38 -0.74
N ASP A 35 7.26 8.28 -0.06
CA ASP A 35 7.92 9.39 0.66
C ASP A 35 6.95 10.19 1.55
N ASN A 36 6.10 9.46 2.29
CA ASN A 36 5.03 9.99 3.15
C ASN A 36 3.86 10.66 2.42
N VAL A 37 3.85 10.71 1.09
CA VAL A 37 2.72 11.19 0.28
C VAL A 37 1.77 10.03 0.00
N GLN A 38 0.52 10.17 0.45
CA GLN A 38 -0.53 9.18 0.20
C GLN A 38 -0.82 9.07 -1.30
N GLN A 39 -0.92 7.85 -1.81
CA GLN A 39 -1.24 7.57 -3.20
C GLN A 39 -2.76 7.45 -3.41
N SER A 40 -3.22 7.67 -4.64
CA SER A 40 -4.65 7.70 -4.98
C SER A 40 -5.31 6.32 -5.01
N ILE A 41 -4.55 5.24 -5.22
CA ILE A 41 -5.10 3.89 -5.21
C ILE A 41 -5.11 3.35 -3.78
N LEU A 42 -6.26 2.84 -3.36
CA LEU A 42 -6.41 2.04 -2.14
C LEU A 42 -7.11 0.72 -2.45
N VAL A 43 -6.90 -0.29 -1.61
CA VAL A 43 -7.63 -1.56 -1.68
C VAL A 43 -8.70 -1.56 -0.59
N GLN A 44 -9.90 -2.03 -0.89
CA GLN A 44 -10.99 -2.17 0.07
C GLN A 44 -11.71 -3.50 -0.04
N GLY A 45 -12.49 -3.84 0.99
CA GLY A 45 -13.26 -5.08 1.04
C GLY A 45 -12.46 -6.30 1.52
N ILE A 46 -11.30 -6.08 2.16
CA ILE A 46 -10.47 -7.16 2.69
C ILE A 46 -11.14 -7.74 3.95
N LYS A 47 -11.54 -9.01 3.89
CA LYS A 47 -12.15 -9.75 5.02
C LYS A 47 -11.29 -10.91 5.52
N GLU A 48 -10.16 -11.16 4.85
CA GLU A 48 -9.26 -12.29 5.10
C GLU A 48 -8.06 -11.87 5.97
N ARG A 49 -7.30 -12.85 6.50
CA ARG A 49 -6.00 -12.57 7.12
C ARG A 49 -5.01 -12.08 6.05
N VAL A 50 -4.31 -10.99 6.33
CA VAL A 50 -3.36 -10.37 5.39
C VAL A 50 -1.93 -10.80 5.70
N ARG A 51 -1.15 -11.07 4.64
CA ARG A 51 0.32 -11.16 4.69
C ARG A 51 0.90 -10.08 3.79
N PHE A 52 1.86 -9.31 4.30
CA PHE A 52 2.59 -8.34 3.49
C PHE A 52 3.73 -9.05 2.74
N MET A 53 3.82 -8.82 1.44
CA MET A 53 4.86 -9.37 0.57
C MET A 53 5.49 -8.24 -0.24
N ILE A 54 6.80 -8.35 -0.48
CA ILE A 54 7.55 -7.44 -1.34
C ILE A 54 7.98 -8.24 -2.57
N PHE A 55 7.67 -7.72 -3.75
CA PHE A 55 8.07 -8.29 -5.03
C PHE A 55 9.12 -7.38 -5.67
N MET A 56 10.29 -7.92 -6.00
CA MET A 56 11.37 -7.21 -6.71
C MET A 56 11.64 -7.93 -8.03
N ASN A 57 11.51 -7.23 -9.16
CA ASN A 57 11.63 -7.83 -10.49
C ASN A 57 13.04 -7.69 -11.09
N THR A 58 13.81 -6.69 -10.64
CA THR A 58 15.14 -6.37 -11.20
C THR A 58 16.23 -7.10 -10.40
N ALA A 59 17.14 -7.77 -11.11
CA ALA A 59 18.29 -8.43 -10.49
C ALA A 59 19.11 -7.45 -9.64
N ASN A 60 19.66 -7.94 -8.52
CA ASN A 60 20.44 -7.17 -7.55
C ASN A 60 19.67 -6.02 -6.84
N SER A 61 18.35 -5.95 -6.99
CA SER A 61 17.53 -5.03 -6.19
C SER A 61 17.56 -5.44 -4.72
N SER A 62 17.56 -4.45 -3.85
CA SER A 62 17.39 -4.65 -2.42
C SER A 62 16.45 -3.60 -1.85
N CYS A 63 15.80 -3.94 -0.74
CA CYS A 63 15.05 -2.99 0.06
C CYS A 63 15.31 -3.27 1.53
N ILE A 64 15.12 -2.23 2.36
CA ILE A 64 15.28 -2.34 3.80
C ILE A 64 13.91 -2.18 4.44
N ILE A 65 13.49 -3.19 5.21
CA ILE A 65 12.28 -3.09 6.04
C ILE A 65 12.61 -2.18 7.23
N ARG A 66 12.22 -0.91 7.15
CA ARG A 66 12.52 0.08 8.21
C ARG A 66 11.72 -0.17 9.49
N SER A 67 10.46 -0.57 9.37
CA SER A 67 9.59 -0.81 10.53
C SER A 67 8.36 -1.63 10.17
N PHE A 68 7.89 -2.43 11.11
CA PHE A 68 6.55 -3.03 11.11
C PHE A 68 5.94 -2.82 12.49
N LYS A 69 4.92 -1.97 12.59
CA LYS A 69 4.32 -1.58 13.88
C LYS A 69 2.83 -1.34 13.76
N LYS A 70 2.10 -1.59 14.84
CA LYS A 70 0.70 -1.17 14.98
C LYS A 70 0.65 0.34 15.20
N LEU A 71 -0.25 1.01 14.49
CA LEU A 71 -0.54 2.43 14.70
C LEU A 71 -1.72 2.58 15.66
N ILE A 72 -1.72 3.64 16.46
CA ILE A 72 -2.81 3.96 17.40
C ILE A 72 -3.99 4.66 16.71
N ALA A 73 -3.73 5.31 15.57
CA ALA A 73 -4.71 6.00 14.75
C ALA A 73 -4.27 5.93 13.27
N PRO A 74 -5.21 5.94 12.31
CA PRO A 74 -4.88 6.01 10.89
C PRO A 74 -4.19 7.33 10.57
N THR A 75 -3.22 7.31 9.66
CA THR A 75 -2.63 8.56 9.13
C THR A 75 -3.10 8.87 7.72
N SER A 76 -3.80 7.93 7.08
CA SER A 76 -4.47 8.14 5.81
C SER A 76 -5.61 9.15 5.92
N VAL A 77 -5.75 9.99 4.91
CA VAL A 77 -6.88 10.91 4.72
C VAL A 77 -7.71 10.49 3.51
N HIS A 78 -8.95 10.95 3.44
CA HIS A 78 -9.76 10.77 2.23
C HIS A 78 -9.22 11.69 1.12
N LEU A 79 -8.98 11.14 -0.07
CA LEU A 79 -8.56 11.93 -1.24
C LEU A 79 -9.72 12.04 -2.22
N THR A 80 -9.97 13.24 -2.75
CA THR A 80 -11.07 13.47 -3.71
C THR A 80 -10.90 12.66 -5.01
N ASN A 81 -9.67 12.32 -5.38
CA ASN A 81 -9.33 11.52 -6.55
C ASN A 81 -9.00 10.06 -6.19
N GLU A 82 -9.36 9.59 -5.00
CA GLU A 82 -9.09 8.21 -4.62
C GLU A 82 -9.85 7.22 -5.49
N LYS A 83 -9.16 6.15 -5.87
CA LYS A 83 -9.75 5.03 -6.61
C LYS A 83 -9.56 3.76 -5.81
N ALA A 84 -10.68 3.24 -5.32
CA ALA A 84 -10.70 2.04 -4.52
C ALA A 84 -10.81 0.79 -5.39
N LEU A 85 -9.83 -0.10 -5.26
CA LEU A 85 -9.82 -1.42 -5.85
C LEU A 85 -10.50 -2.40 -4.89
N GLN A 86 -11.55 -3.06 -5.37
CA GLN A 86 -12.21 -4.13 -4.61
C GLN A 86 -11.31 -5.35 -4.57
N TRP A 87 -10.99 -5.84 -3.37
CA TRP A 87 -10.25 -7.08 -3.12
C TRP A 87 -10.80 -8.23 -3.96
#